data_AF-A0A9E1T5E8-F1
#
_entry.id   AF-A0A9E1T5E8-F1
#
_cell.length_a   1.000
_cell.length_b   1.000
_cell.length_c   1.000
_cell.angle_alpha   90.00
_cell.angle_beta   90.00
_cell.angle_gamma   90.00
#
_symmetry.space_group_name_H-M   'P 1'
#
loop_
_entity.id
_entity.type
_entity.pdbx_description
1 polymer ?
#
loop_
_entity_poly.entity_id
_entity_poly.type
_entity_poly.pdbx_seq_one_letter_code
_entity_poly.pdbx_strand_id
1 'polypeptide(L)'
;MHRSIIAILLITALLGMQTNAYSEYITVSGADGTYDLHAGEFSGLLGSTDNQFSMSELDLLAATLHGNGIDTIGHLTFFLANTDAGVSLIGLFDGVAVNDPNGSISNHFLGVSATTSSDTDWFATGNTGSQTEWYDLGNGTQLVNAYLGWEHEQTSAGFAWGDVQTAQAGTVTLYDIDLTEFAGEPIQFVTYEDSHWDVAGTADFSLMNQYAFSYQFVPAPGAVALLALAGLTGTRRRRI
;
A
#
# COMPACT_ATOMS: atom_id res chain seq x y z
N MET A 1 32.91 23.07 42.48
CA MET A 1 31.59 23.28 41.85
C MET A 1 31.69 23.15 40.32
N HIS A 2 32.03 21.96 39.79
CA HIS A 2 32.33 21.77 38.35
C HIS A 2 31.89 20.38 37.85
N ARG A 3 30.70 19.91 38.24
CA ARG A 3 30.17 18.62 37.76
C ARG A 3 28.74 18.65 37.21
N SER A 4 28.07 19.80 37.24
CA SER A 4 26.65 19.88 36.86
C SER A 4 26.38 20.49 35.47
N ILE A 5 27.42 20.88 34.72
CA ILE A 5 27.24 21.56 33.42
C ILE A 5 27.29 20.57 32.24
N ILE A 6 27.95 19.42 32.40
CA ILE A 6 28.10 18.44 31.31
C ILE A 6 26.81 17.64 31.06
N ALA A 7 25.95 17.46 32.07
CA ALA A 7 24.69 16.71 31.91
C ALA A 7 23.60 17.47 31.14
N ILE A 8 23.63 18.81 31.15
CA ILE A 8 22.61 19.65 30.49
C ILE A 8 22.87 19.79 28.98
N LEU A 9 24.14 19.71 28.56
CA LEU A 9 24.54 19.83 27.16
C LEU A 9 24.26 18.55 26.34
N LEU A 10 24.13 17.39 26.99
CA LEU A 10 23.81 16.13 26.28
C LEU A 10 22.31 16.01 25.95
N ILE A 11 21.44 16.67 26.71
CA ILE A 11 19.98 16.60 26.52
C ILE A 11 19.51 17.58 25.43
N THR A 12 20.20 18.70 25.26
CA THR A 12 19.88 19.69 24.21
C THR A 12 20.34 19.28 22.81
N ALA A 13 21.35 18.42 22.69
CA ALA A 13 21.74 17.83 21.40
C ALA A 13 20.73 16.79 20.87
N LEU A 14 19.89 16.22 21.74
CA LEU A 14 18.84 15.27 21.34
C LEU A 14 17.54 15.96 20.87
N LEU A 15 17.35 17.24 21.21
CA LEU A 15 16.15 18.02 20.88
C LEU A 15 16.27 18.79 19.55
N GLY A 16 17.44 18.75 18.90
CA GLY A 16 17.73 19.46 17.66
C GLY A 16 17.71 18.57 16.40
N MET A 17 17.49 17.26 16.55
CA MET A 17 17.08 16.45 15.42
C MET A 17 15.63 16.83 15.15
N GLN A 18 15.41 17.69 14.15
CA GLN A 18 14.16 17.62 13.42
C GLN A 18 14.04 16.16 12.99
N THR A 19 13.20 15.42 13.70
CA THR A 19 12.71 14.15 13.21
C THR A 19 11.92 14.53 11.97
N ASN A 20 12.59 14.52 10.81
CA ASN A 20 11.91 14.02 9.63
C ASN A 20 11.43 12.64 10.11
N ALA A 21 10.14 12.56 10.44
CA ALA A 21 9.51 11.29 10.72
C ALA A 21 9.69 10.54 9.41
N TYR A 22 10.74 9.71 9.33
CA TYR A 22 10.92 8.81 8.22
C TYR A 22 9.68 7.94 8.24
N SER A 23 8.78 8.20 7.30
CA SER A 23 7.54 7.47 7.15
C SER A 23 7.87 6.01 6.87
N GLU A 24 7.09 5.12 7.45
CA GLU A 24 7.13 3.71 7.08
C GLU A 24 6.96 3.58 5.57
N TYR A 25 7.74 2.68 4.96
CA TYR A 25 7.72 2.53 3.53
C TYR A 25 7.89 1.08 3.13
N ILE A 26 7.46 0.78 1.91
CA ILE A 26 7.79 -0.45 1.23
C ILE A 26 8.73 -0.11 0.08
N THR A 27 9.69 -0.99 -0.18
CA THR A 27 10.43 -0.98 -1.43
C THR A 27 9.73 -1.93 -2.39
N VAL A 28 9.20 -1.39 -3.49
CA VAL A 28 8.64 -2.14 -4.61
C VAL A 28 9.74 -2.42 -5.61
N SER A 29 9.78 -3.63 -6.17
CA SER A 29 10.70 -4.03 -7.22
C SER A 29 9.96 -4.78 -8.32
N GLY A 30 9.98 -4.21 -9.52
CA GLY A 30 9.38 -4.74 -10.74
C GLY A 30 10.41 -4.85 -11.87
N ALA A 31 9.95 -5.13 -13.08
CA ALA A 31 10.82 -5.22 -14.27
C ALA A 31 11.31 -3.85 -14.77
N ASP A 32 10.56 -2.81 -14.46
CA ASP A 32 10.74 -1.40 -14.82
C ASP A 32 11.66 -0.65 -13.84
N GLY A 33 11.70 -1.07 -12.57
CA GLY A 33 12.53 -0.40 -11.58
C GLY A 33 12.30 -0.82 -10.15
N THR A 34 12.87 -0.02 -9.25
CA THR A 34 12.70 -0.13 -7.80
C THR A 34 12.26 1.23 -7.27
N TYR A 35 11.19 1.23 -6.48
CA TYR A 35 10.56 2.45 -5.96
C TYR A 35 10.31 2.31 -4.47
N ASP A 36 10.60 3.36 -3.71
CA ASP A 36 10.24 3.42 -2.29
C ASP A 36 8.90 4.14 -2.16
N LEU A 37 7.90 3.45 -1.62
CA LEU A 37 6.55 3.98 -1.43
C LEU A 37 6.35 4.29 0.04
N HIS A 38 6.41 5.56 0.37
CA HIS A 38 6.16 6.07 1.71
C HIS A 38 4.66 6.15 1.98
N ALA A 39 4.25 5.77 3.21
CA ALA A 39 2.86 5.80 3.60
C ALA A 39 2.34 7.23 3.78
N GLY A 40 1.19 7.53 3.14
CA GLY A 40 0.33 8.67 3.49
C GLY A 40 -0.79 8.27 4.45
N GLU A 41 -1.65 9.22 4.83
CA GLU A 41 -2.72 8.98 5.82
C GLU A 41 -4.10 8.86 5.18
N PHE A 42 -4.82 7.76 5.47
CA PHE A 42 -6.22 7.53 5.11
C PHE A 42 -7.00 6.93 6.29
N SER A 43 -7.19 7.74 7.34
CA SER A 43 -8.00 7.32 8.50
C SER A 43 -9.45 7.01 8.11
N GLY A 44 -10.02 5.92 8.64
CA GLY A 44 -11.37 5.47 8.35
C GLY A 44 -11.50 4.57 7.12
N LEU A 45 -10.41 4.33 6.39
CA LEU A 45 -10.36 3.41 5.24
C LEU A 45 -10.07 1.98 5.73
N LEU A 46 -10.67 0.97 5.10
CA LEU A 46 -10.49 -0.47 5.39
C LEU A 46 -10.88 -0.86 6.82
N GLY A 47 -11.80 -0.11 7.43
CA GLY A 47 -12.33 -0.41 8.77
C GLY A 47 -13.46 -1.44 8.75
N SER A 48 -13.89 -1.91 7.58
CA SER A 48 -14.95 -2.90 7.44
C SER A 48 -14.47 -4.31 7.77
N THR A 49 -15.38 -5.18 8.20
CA THR A 49 -15.07 -6.58 8.56
C THR A 49 -15.37 -7.58 7.44
N ASP A 50 -15.78 -7.10 6.27
CA ASP A 50 -16.20 -7.92 5.13
C ASP A 50 -15.13 -8.05 4.05
N ASN A 51 -13.92 -7.54 4.30
CA ASN A 51 -12.77 -7.59 3.40
C ASN A 51 -13.09 -6.95 2.03
N GLN A 52 -13.91 -5.91 2.02
CA GLN A 52 -14.32 -5.22 0.81
C GLN A 52 -14.14 -3.71 0.90
N PHE A 53 -13.77 -3.11 -0.24
CA PHE A 53 -13.87 -1.68 -0.41
C PHE A 53 -15.33 -1.26 -0.58
N SER A 54 -15.75 -0.27 0.19
CA SER A 54 -16.94 0.51 -0.10
C SER A 54 -16.69 1.48 -1.26
N MET A 55 -17.74 1.85 -1.99
CA MET A 55 -17.64 2.84 -3.07
C MET A 55 -17.15 4.19 -2.57
N SER A 56 -17.57 4.62 -1.37
CA SER A 56 -17.10 5.87 -0.76
C SER A 56 -15.61 5.85 -0.42
N GLU A 57 -15.04 4.69 -0.12
CA GLU A 57 -13.58 4.57 0.08
C GLU A 57 -12.85 4.72 -1.26
N LEU A 58 -13.34 4.09 -2.33
CA LEU A 58 -12.76 4.25 -3.67
C LEU A 58 -12.84 5.70 -4.16
N ASP A 59 -13.98 6.37 -3.95
CA ASP A 59 -14.16 7.80 -4.24
C ASP A 59 -13.16 8.66 -3.47
N LEU A 60 -12.96 8.37 -2.18
CA LEU A 60 -12.02 9.11 -1.32
C LEU A 60 -10.58 8.94 -1.79
N LEU A 61 -10.18 7.72 -2.17
CA LEU A 61 -8.84 7.44 -2.70
C LEU A 61 -8.61 8.21 -4.00
N ALA A 62 -9.53 8.08 -4.97
CA ALA A 62 -9.44 8.77 -6.25
C ALA A 62 -9.43 10.28 -6.09
N ALA A 63 -10.36 10.84 -5.31
CA ALA A 63 -10.46 12.28 -5.10
C ALA A 63 -9.22 12.86 -4.40
N THR A 64 -8.63 12.12 -3.45
CA THR A 64 -7.38 12.51 -2.79
C THR A 64 -6.23 12.57 -3.78
N LEU A 65 -6.02 11.51 -4.58
CA LEU A 65 -4.94 11.45 -5.56
C LEU A 65 -5.11 12.50 -6.68
N HIS A 66 -6.33 12.67 -7.20
CA HIS A 66 -6.68 13.73 -8.15
C HIS A 66 -6.42 15.12 -7.57
N GLY A 67 -6.76 15.33 -6.30
CA GLY A 67 -6.48 16.58 -5.58
C GLY A 67 -4.99 16.90 -5.47
N ASN A 68 -4.13 15.89 -5.60
CA ASN A 68 -2.67 16.02 -5.67
C ASN A 68 -2.14 16.06 -7.11
N GLY A 69 -3.02 16.06 -8.12
CA GLY A 69 -2.62 16.14 -9.53
C GLY A 69 -2.23 14.80 -10.16
N ILE A 70 -2.47 13.69 -9.47
CA ILE A 70 -2.25 12.34 -10.01
C ILE A 70 -3.49 11.94 -10.79
N ASP A 71 -3.33 11.57 -12.06
CA ASP A 71 -4.42 11.01 -12.86
C ASP A 71 -4.56 9.52 -12.55
N THR A 72 -5.74 9.12 -12.08
CA THR A 72 -6.03 7.71 -11.74
C THR A 72 -7.00 7.05 -12.70
N ILE A 73 -7.62 7.81 -13.62
CA ILE A 73 -8.51 7.26 -14.64
C ILE A 73 -7.63 6.59 -15.69
N GLY A 74 -7.99 5.37 -16.10
CA GLY A 74 -7.19 4.57 -17.04
C GLY A 74 -5.81 4.19 -16.50
N HIS A 75 -5.64 4.15 -15.17
CA HIS A 75 -4.40 3.73 -14.50
C HIS A 75 -4.67 2.70 -13.40
N LEU A 76 -3.70 1.81 -13.18
CA LEU A 76 -3.61 0.87 -12.07
C LEU A 76 -2.61 1.46 -11.05
N THR A 77 -3.15 2.06 -10.00
CA THR A 77 -2.40 2.94 -9.09
C THR A 77 -2.08 2.23 -7.79
N PHE A 78 -0.79 2.00 -7.52
CA PHE A 78 -0.34 1.35 -6.30
C PHE A 78 0.34 2.33 -5.35
N PHE A 79 -0.04 2.31 -4.08
CA PHE A 79 0.53 3.18 -3.05
C PHE A 79 0.43 2.55 -1.67
N LEU A 80 1.18 3.11 -0.73
CA LEU A 80 1.15 2.72 0.68
C LEU A 80 0.37 3.75 1.49
N ALA A 81 -0.49 3.32 2.41
CA ALA A 81 -1.24 4.22 3.27
C ALA A 81 -1.44 3.67 4.68
N ASN A 82 -1.47 4.54 5.68
CA ASN A 82 -1.96 4.24 7.01
C ASN A 82 -3.49 4.27 7.01
N THR A 83 -4.10 3.15 7.38
CA THR A 83 -5.55 2.91 7.34
C THR A 83 -6.01 2.32 8.67
N ASP A 84 -7.31 2.06 8.81
CA ASP A 84 -7.83 1.40 10.02
C ASP A 84 -7.41 -0.07 10.11
N ALA A 85 -7.00 -0.67 8.99
CA ALA A 85 -6.36 -1.98 8.91
C ALA A 85 -4.82 -1.93 9.09
N GLY A 86 -4.27 -0.83 9.59
CA GLY A 86 -2.83 -0.61 9.71
C GLY A 86 -2.20 -0.06 8.43
N VAL A 87 -0.88 -0.23 8.28
CA VAL A 87 -0.17 0.14 7.05
C VAL A 87 -0.61 -0.79 5.94
N SER A 88 -1.18 -0.24 4.87
CA SER A 88 -1.83 -1.00 3.81
C SER A 88 -1.21 -0.69 2.44
N LEU A 89 -0.85 -1.74 1.70
CA LEU A 89 -0.54 -1.63 0.27
C LEU A 89 -1.85 -1.67 -0.49
N ILE A 90 -2.18 -0.58 -1.18
CA ILE A 90 -3.44 -0.40 -1.89
C ILE A 90 -3.16 -0.31 -3.39
N GLY A 91 -3.92 -1.06 -4.18
CA GLY A 91 -4.10 -0.88 -5.61
C GLY A 91 -5.48 -0.28 -5.88
N LEU A 92 -5.53 0.93 -6.45
CA LEU A 92 -6.74 1.58 -6.97
C LEU A 92 -6.73 1.47 -8.49
N PHE A 93 -7.76 0.84 -9.06
CA PHE A 93 -7.85 0.57 -10.49
C PHE A 93 -8.93 1.45 -11.09
N ASP A 94 -8.50 2.31 -12.02
CA ASP A 94 -9.36 3.27 -12.72
C ASP A 94 -10.14 4.15 -11.74
N GLY A 95 -9.39 4.87 -10.91
CA GLY A 95 -9.93 5.68 -9.83
C GLY A 95 -10.78 6.83 -10.37
N VAL A 96 -12.11 6.75 -10.21
CA VAL A 96 -13.04 7.83 -10.51
C VAL A 96 -13.43 8.52 -9.21
N ALA A 97 -13.48 9.86 -9.22
CA ALA A 97 -13.77 10.63 -8.01
C ALA A 97 -15.22 10.49 -7.52
N VAL A 98 -16.12 10.00 -8.39
CA VAL A 98 -17.53 9.73 -8.07
C VAL A 98 -17.98 8.46 -8.79
N ASN A 99 -18.01 7.35 -8.08
CA ASN A 99 -18.52 6.07 -8.56
C ASN A 99 -20.04 6.14 -8.77
N ASP A 100 -20.51 5.75 -9.96
CA ASP A 100 -21.93 5.57 -10.25
C ASP A 100 -22.22 4.14 -10.74
N PRO A 101 -22.56 3.19 -9.84
CA PRO A 101 -22.83 1.82 -10.23
C PRO A 101 -24.19 1.64 -10.93
N ASN A 102 -25.04 2.67 -11.01
CA ASN A 102 -26.40 2.50 -11.48
C ASN A 102 -26.45 2.19 -12.99
N GLY A 103 -26.90 0.99 -13.32
CA GLY A 103 -26.94 0.52 -14.71
C GLY A 103 -25.56 0.19 -15.27
N SER A 104 -24.54 0.13 -14.41
CA SER A 104 -23.16 -0.12 -14.83
C SER A 104 -22.96 -1.55 -15.33
N ILE A 105 -22.20 -1.69 -16.41
CA ILE A 105 -21.81 -2.98 -17.00
C ILE A 105 -20.30 -3.01 -17.11
N SER A 106 -19.68 -3.91 -16.34
CA SER A 106 -18.23 -4.08 -16.34
C SER A 106 -17.72 -4.38 -17.74
N ASN A 107 -16.83 -3.51 -18.22
CA ASN A 107 -16.18 -3.59 -19.52
C ASN A 107 -14.64 -3.69 -19.40
N HIS A 108 -14.15 -3.70 -18.16
CA HIS A 108 -12.75 -3.83 -17.81
C HIS A 108 -12.54 -4.96 -16.83
N PHE A 109 -11.54 -5.78 -17.10
CA PHE A 109 -11.25 -6.95 -16.28
C PHE A 109 -9.77 -7.13 -16.01
N LEU A 110 -9.42 -7.21 -14.73
CA LEU A 110 -8.06 -7.40 -14.23
C LEU A 110 -7.99 -8.66 -13.36
N GLY A 111 -7.03 -9.53 -13.64
CA GLY A 111 -6.62 -10.57 -12.71
C GLY A 111 -5.55 -10.06 -11.76
N VAL A 112 -5.71 -10.32 -10.47
CA VAL A 112 -4.70 -10.05 -9.44
C VAL A 112 -4.40 -11.36 -8.74
N SER A 113 -3.12 -11.73 -8.69
CA SER A 113 -2.63 -12.84 -7.86
C SER A 113 -1.57 -12.29 -6.93
N ALA A 114 -1.85 -12.33 -5.63
CA ALA A 114 -0.99 -11.70 -4.64
C ALA A 114 -0.72 -12.63 -3.46
N THR A 115 0.53 -12.67 -2.99
CA THR A 115 0.95 -13.50 -1.86
C THR A 115 1.66 -12.69 -0.81
N THR A 116 1.41 -12.99 0.46
CA THR A 116 2.05 -12.35 1.61
C THR A 116 1.95 -13.23 2.87
N SER A 117 2.39 -12.71 4.02
CA SER A 117 2.28 -13.38 5.33
C SER A 117 0.82 -13.63 5.72
N SER A 118 0.52 -14.72 6.42
CA SER A 118 -0.85 -15.03 6.89
C SER A 118 -1.43 -14.05 7.91
N ASP A 119 -0.58 -13.18 8.47
CA ASP A 119 -0.96 -12.21 9.51
C ASP A 119 -1.50 -10.89 8.95
N THR A 120 -1.53 -10.73 7.62
CA THR A 120 -2.10 -9.55 6.94
C THR A 120 -3.56 -9.74 6.58
N ASP A 121 -4.32 -8.66 6.55
CA ASP A 121 -5.70 -8.66 6.06
C ASP A 121 -5.76 -8.40 4.55
N TRP A 122 -6.77 -8.91 3.85
CA TRP A 122 -6.98 -8.62 2.42
C TRP A 122 -8.29 -7.87 2.21
N PHE A 123 -8.31 -7.03 1.19
CA PHE A 123 -9.50 -6.29 0.77
C PHE A 123 -9.60 -6.28 -0.75
N ALA A 124 -10.80 -6.44 -1.29
CA ALA A 124 -11.05 -6.37 -2.73
C ALA A 124 -12.45 -5.79 -3.03
N THR A 125 -12.66 -5.16 -4.17
CA THR A 125 -13.99 -4.66 -4.52
C THR A 125 -14.97 -5.79 -4.80
N GLY A 126 -16.20 -5.69 -4.27
CA GLY A 126 -17.28 -6.65 -4.49
C GLY A 126 -18.23 -6.32 -5.65
N ASN A 127 -17.79 -5.55 -6.65
CA ASN A 127 -18.66 -5.09 -7.74
C ASN A 127 -19.10 -6.24 -8.68
N THR A 128 -20.13 -5.98 -9.49
CA THR A 128 -20.65 -6.94 -10.48
C THR A 128 -19.53 -7.47 -11.38
N GLY A 129 -19.40 -8.79 -11.45
CA GLY A 129 -18.38 -9.46 -12.25
C GLY A 129 -17.06 -9.68 -11.50
N SER A 130 -16.86 -9.12 -10.31
CA SER A 130 -15.68 -9.41 -9.49
C SER A 130 -15.82 -10.75 -8.74
N GLN A 131 -14.72 -11.46 -8.59
CA GLN A 131 -14.62 -12.71 -7.83
C GLN A 131 -13.31 -12.73 -7.05
N THR A 132 -13.34 -13.15 -5.79
CA THR A 132 -12.12 -13.24 -4.97
C THR A 132 -12.08 -14.59 -4.28
N GLU A 133 -10.92 -15.22 -4.36
CA GLU A 133 -10.61 -16.48 -3.70
C GLU A 133 -9.36 -16.31 -2.84
N TRP A 134 -9.41 -16.90 -1.65
CA TRP A 134 -8.32 -16.88 -0.68
C TRP A 134 -7.85 -18.30 -0.37
N TYR A 135 -6.55 -18.45 -0.23
CA TYR A 135 -5.87 -19.70 0.00
C TYR A 135 -4.80 -19.55 1.09
N ASP A 136 -4.89 -20.34 2.15
CA ASP A 136 -3.78 -20.58 3.07
C ASP A 136 -2.81 -21.58 2.41
N LEU A 137 -1.60 -21.14 2.11
CA LEU A 137 -0.56 -21.97 1.50
C LEU A 137 0.25 -22.78 2.55
N GLY A 138 -0.05 -22.58 3.83
CA GLY A 138 0.74 -23.07 4.94
C GLY A 138 2.04 -22.27 5.12
N ASN A 139 2.83 -22.64 6.14
CA ASN A 139 4.09 -21.99 6.48
C ASN A 139 4.00 -20.47 6.75
N GLY A 140 2.82 -19.99 7.17
CA GLY A 140 2.58 -18.58 7.44
C GLY A 140 2.49 -17.72 6.18
N THR A 141 2.08 -18.29 5.05
CA THR A 141 1.90 -17.58 3.77
C THR A 141 0.48 -17.78 3.26
N GLN A 142 -0.10 -16.72 2.70
CA GLN A 142 -1.41 -16.74 2.06
C GLN A 142 -1.32 -16.24 0.62
N LEU A 143 -2.30 -16.66 -0.18
CA LEU A 143 -2.51 -16.25 -1.57
C LEU A 143 -3.94 -15.74 -1.72
N VAL A 144 -4.08 -14.58 -2.36
CA VAL A 144 -5.36 -14.09 -2.87
C VAL A 144 -5.30 -14.08 -4.38
N ASN A 145 -6.31 -14.67 -5.01
CA ASN A 145 -6.60 -14.50 -6.42
C ASN A 145 -7.90 -13.72 -6.54
N ALA A 146 -7.84 -12.56 -7.18
CA ALA A 146 -8.99 -11.73 -7.46
C ALA A 146 -9.13 -11.55 -8.97
N TYR A 147 -10.35 -11.68 -9.45
CA TYR A 147 -10.79 -11.23 -10.76
C TYR A 147 -11.63 -9.99 -10.49
N LEU A 148 -11.19 -8.83 -10.98
CA LEU A 148 -11.81 -7.55 -10.66
C LEU A 148 -12.41 -6.96 -11.93
N GLY A 149 -13.68 -6.58 -11.84
CA GLY A 149 -14.44 -5.99 -12.93
C GLY A 149 -15.00 -4.62 -12.57
N TRP A 150 -14.86 -3.66 -13.48
CA TRP A 150 -15.44 -2.33 -13.38
C TRP A 150 -15.82 -1.80 -14.77
N GLU A 151 -16.56 -0.70 -14.79
CA GLU A 151 -16.86 0.08 -15.99
C GLU A 151 -15.98 1.33 -16.06
N HIS A 152 -15.22 1.45 -17.14
CA HIS A 152 -14.29 2.55 -17.38
C HIS A 152 -14.96 3.91 -17.27
N GLU A 153 -14.28 4.86 -16.62
CA GLU A 153 -14.75 6.23 -16.34
C GLU A 153 -16.04 6.36 -15.50
N GLN A 154 -16.66 5.25 -15.08
CA GLN A 154 -17.91 5.25 -14.32
C GLN A 154 -17.78 4.61 -12.93
N THR A 155 -17.00 3.55 -12.81
CA THR A 155 -16.74 2.86 -11.54
C THR A 155 -15.27 2.49 -11.42
N SER A 156 -14.83 2.24 -10.20
CA SER A 156 -13.47 1.80 -9.87
C SER A 156 -13.47 0.40 -9.30
N ALA A 157 -12.30 -0.23 -9.36
CA ALA A 157 -11.97 -1.40 -8.57
C ALA A 157 -10.77 -1.13 -7.67
N GLY A 158 -10.52 -2.02 -6.73
CA GLY A 158 -9.49 -1.88 -5.72
C GLY A 158 -9.13 -3.20 -5.08
N PHE A 159 -7.89 -3.28 -4.66
CA PHE A 159 -7.30 -4.40 -3.94
C PHE A 159 -6.38 -3.84 -2.85
N ALA A 160 -6.34 -4.45 -1.67
CA ALA A 160 -5.33 -4.11 -0.68
C ALA A 160 -4.88 -5.30 0.16
N TRP A 161 -3.63 -5.22 0.60
CA TRP A 161 -3.15 -5.90 1.78
C TRP A 161 -3.10 -4.90 2.94
N GLY A 162 -3.80 -5.21 4.03
CA GLY A 162 -3.70 -4.51 5.31
C GLY A 162 -2.59 -5.04 6.19
N ASP A 163 -2.17 -4.23 7.15
CA ASP A 163 -1.12 -4.52 8.13
C ASP A 163 0.18 -5.09 7.54
N VAL A 164 0.63 -4.58 6.38
CA VAL A 164 1.81 -5.09 5.66
C VAL A 164 3.12 -4.94 6.44
N GLN A 165 3.13 -4.16 7.52
CA GLN A 165 4.24 -4.08 8.47
C GLN A 165 4.51 -5.41 9.20
N THR A 166 3.51 -6.28 9.32
CA THR A 166 3.67 -7.62 9.89
C THR A 166 4.21 -8.63 8.86
N ALA A 167 4.05 -8.32 7.58
CA ALA A 167 4.67 -9.06 6.48
C ALA A 167 6.08 -8.53 6.20
N GLN A 168 7.05 -9.43 6.11
CA GLN A 168 8.40 -9.01 5.70
C GLN A 168 8.45 -8.66 4.20
N ALA A 169 7.68 -9.37 3.37
CA ALA A 169 7.62 -9.18 1.93
C ALA A 169 6.37 -9.84 1.35
N GLY A 170 6.01 -9.43 0.13
CA GLY A 170 4.97 -10.06 -0.67
C GLY A 170 5.20 -9.88 -2.15
N THR A 171 4.34 -10.49 -2.96
CA THR A 171 4.36 -10.34 -4.42
C THR A 171 2.97 -10.09 -4.94
N VAL A 172 2.87 -9.33 -6.02
CA VAL A 172 1.63 -9.06 -6.75
C VAL A 172 1.91 -9.31 -8.22
N THR A 173 1.03 -10.07 -8.86
CA THR A 173 1.00 -10.28 -10.31
C THR A 173 -0.34 -9.81 -10.85
N LEU A 174 -0.27 -8.96 -11.85
CA LEU A 174 -1.40 -8.41 -12.58
C LEU A 174 -1.50 -9.12 -13.92
N TYR A 175 -2.72 -9.46 -14.31
CA TYR A 175 -3.07 -10.07 -15.58
C TYR A 175 -4.08 -9.16 -16.26
N ASP A 176 -3.69 -8.56 -17.37
CA ASP A 176 -4.63 -7.89 -18.27
C ASP A 176 -5.49 -8.96 -18.97
N ILE A 177 -6.75 -9.06 -18.54
CA ILE A 177 -7.70 -10.03 -19.08
C ILE A 177 -8.49 -9.40 -20.22
N ASP A 178 -8.98 -8.18 -20.00
CA ASP A 178 -9.69 -7.39 -21.00
C ASP A 178 -9.69 -5.91 -20.56
N LEU A 179 -8.51 -5.29 -20.53
CA LEU A 179 -8.36 -3.86 -20.34
C LEU A 179 -8.37 -3.17 -21.72
N THR A 180 -9.24 -2.18 -21.90
CA THR A 180 -9.35 -1.41 -23.14
C THR A 180 -9.12 0.07 -22.81
N GLU A 181 -8.58 0.91 -23.69
CA GLU A 181 -8.56 2.37 -23.41
C GLU A 181 -7.72 2.84 -22.20
N PHE A 182 -6.70 2.07 -21.79
CA PHE A 182 -5.75 2.47 -20.75
C PHE A 182 -4.63 3.41 -21.26
N ALA A 183 -3.97 4.11 -20.33
CA ALA A 183 -2.78 4.90 -20.62
C ALA A 183 -1.64 4.04 -21.22
N GLY A 184 -0.70 4.68 -21.93
CA GLY A 184 0.41 3.96 -22.57
C GLY A 184 1.36 3.25 -21.58
N GLU A 185 1.45 3.75 -20.34
CA GLU A 185 2.05 3.07 -19.20
C GLU A 185 0.97 2.97 -18.11
N PRO A 186 0.14 1.92 -18.16
CA PRO A 186 -1.09 1.84 -17.38
C PRO A 186 -0.85 1.64 -15.88
N ILE A 187 0.34 1.22 -15.46
CA ILE A 187 0.65 0.92 -14.06
C ILE A 187 1.45 2.08 -13.49
N GLN A 188 1.04 2.58 -12.33
CA GLN A 188 1.77 3.65 -11.65
C GLN A 188 1.95 3.34 -10.17
N PHE A 189 3.11 3.73 -9.66
CA PHE A 189 3.46 3.65 -8.26
C PHE A 189 3.53 5.05 -7.68
N VAL A 190 2.80 5.27 -6.59
CA VAL A 190 2.61 6.57 -5.97
C VAL A 190 3.17 6.53 -4.56
N THR A 191 3.92 7.58 -4.20
CA THR A 191 4.59 7.73 -2.90
C THR A 191 4.13 9.02 -2.22
N TYR A 192 4.13 9.02 -0.88
CA TYR A 192 3.81 10.20 -0.09
C TYR A 192 5.08 10.83 0.49
N GLU A 193 5.48 11.98 -0.04
CA GLU A 193 6.66 12.72 0.40
C GLU A 193 6.33 14.21 0.55
N ASP A 194 6.99 14.89 1.49
CA ASP A 194 6.84 16.34 1.71
C ASP A 194 5.38 16.83 1.86
N SER A 195 4.52 15.99 2.45
CA SER A 195 3.08 16.22 2.63
C SER A 195 2.26 16.27 1.33
N HIS A 196 2.72 15.59 0.29
CA HIS A 196 2.07 15.50 -1.01
C HIS A 196 2.20 14.08 -1.59
N TRP A 197 1.25 13.68 -2.43
CA TRP A 197 1.35 12.45 -3.20
C TRP A 197 2.01 12.73 -4.55
N ASP A 198 2.99 11.92 -4.94
CA ASP A 198 3.66 12.03 -6.24
C ASP A 198 3.88 10.65 -6.89
N VAL A 199 4.07 10.64 -8.21
CA VAL A 199 4.35 9.42 -8.98
C VAL A 199 5.83 9.08 -8.83
N ALA A 200 6.12 7.97 -8.14
CA ALA A 200 7.47 7.45 -7.97
C ALA A 200 7.98 6.73 -9.22
N GLY A 201 7.06 6.11 -9.98
CA GLY A 201 7.40 5.38 -11.20
C GLY A 201 6.18 4.84 -11.93
N THR A 202 6.39 4.41 -13.15
CA THR A 202 5.37 3.88 -14.05
C THR A 202 5.86 2.60 -14.71
N ALA A 203 4.92 1.75 -15.11
CA ALA A 203 5.20 0.47 -15.73
C ALA A 203 4.13 0.11 -16.76
N ASP A 204 4.44 -0.91 -17.55
CA ASP A 204 3.56 -1.46 -18.56
C ASP A 204 3.52 -2.99 -18.47
N PHE A 205 2.42 -3.56 -18.97
CA PHE A 205 2.28 -4.99 -19.12
C PHE A 205 3.33 -5.53 -20.10
N SER A 206 3.85 -6.71 -19.79
CA SER A 206 4.67 -7.45 -20.75
C SER A 206 3.85 -7.90 -21.96
N LEU A 207 4.53 -8.39 -23.00
CA LEU A 207 3.90 -9.01 -24.19
C LEU A 207 2.99 -10.20 -23.88
N MET A 208 3.02 -10.72 -22.63
CA MET A 208 2.14 -11.79 -22.15
C MET A 208 0.95 -11.25 -21.32
N ASN A 209 0.65 -9.96 -21.43
CA ASN A 209 -0.41 -9.26 -20.70
C ASN A 209 -0.27 -9.42 -19.18
N GLN A 210 0.98 -9.40 -18.71
CA GLN A 210 1.32 -9.65 -17.31
C GLN A 210 2.33 -8.65 -16.81
N TYR A 211 2.15 -8.22 -15.57
CA TYR A 211 3.13 -7.43 -14.84
C TYR A 211 3.24 -7.96 -13.41
N ALA A 212 4.46 -8.14 -12.92
CA ALA A 212 4.70 -8.66 -11.58
C ALA A 212 5.69 -7.77 -10.84
N PHE A 213 5.39 -7.54 -9.57
CA PHE A 213 6.28 -6.84 -8.65
C PHE A 213 6.30 -7.52 -7.28
N SER A 214 7.41 -7.36 -6.59
CA SER A 214 7.54 -7.72 -5.17
C SER A 214 7.59 -6.46 -4.33
N TYR A 215 7.15 -6.53 -3.08
CA TYR A 215 7.37 -5.48 -2.10
C TYR A 215 8.07 -6.03 -0.86
N GLN A 216 8.85 -5.18 -0.20
CA GLN A 216 9.49 -5.48 1.07
C GLN A 216 9.24 -4.31 2.04
N PHE A 217 8.74 -4.62 3.24
CA PHE A 217 8.52 -3.60 4.27
C PHE A 217 9.85 -3.18 4.91
N VAL A 218 10.04 -1.87 5.05
CA VAL A 218 11.19 -1.29 5.74
C VAL A 218 10.69 -0.43 6.91
N PRO A 219 10.93 -0.87 8.17
CA PRO A 219 10.52 -0.11 9.33
C PRO A 219 11.22 1.24 9.40
N ALA A 220 10.51 2.27 9.89
CA ALA A 220 11.12 3.55 10.17
C ALA A 220 12.35 3.40 11.12
N PRO A 221 13.46 4.13 10.90
CA PRO A 221 14.64 4.08 11.76
C PRO A 221 14.34 4.30 13.27
N GLY A 222 13.31 5.08 13.58
CA GLY A 222 12.84 5.30 14.96
C GLY A 222 12.29 4.03 15.62
N ALA A 223 11.54 3.20 14.88
CA ALA A 223 11.04 1.91 15.36
C ALA A 223 12.20 0.94 15.64
N VAL A 224 13.21 0.92 14.76
CA VAL A 224 14.44 0.12 14.95
C VAL A 224 15.20 0.55 16.20
N ALA A 225 15.32 1.86 16.46
CA ALA A 225 15.99 2.39 17.64
C ALA A 225 15.26 2.02 18.95
N LEU A 226 13.92 2.04 18.96
CA LEU A 226 13.12 1.62 20.10
C LEU A 226 13.25 0.11 20.37
N LEU A 227 13.26 -0.73 19.32
CA LEU A 227 13.52 -2.17 19.44
C LEU A 227 14.92 -2.44 20.01
N ALA A 228 15.94 -1.71 19.55
CA ALA A 228 17.29 -1.83 20.08
C ALA A 228 17.38 -1.46 21.58
N LEU A 229 16.71 -0.39 22.00
CA LEU A 229 16.63 0.02 23.41
C LEU A 229 15.89 -1.01 24.28
N ALA A 230 14.79 -1.60 23.77
CA ALA A 230 14.08 -2.68 24.46
C ALA A 230 14.95 -3.94 24.63
N GLY A 231 15.71 -4.34 23.60
CA GLY A 231 16.65 -5.47 23.69
C GLY A 231 17.79 -5.25 24.68
N LEU A 232 18.28 -4.01 24.81
CA LEU A 232 19.34 -3.64 25.77
C LEU A 232 18.85 -3.58 27.22
N THR A 233 17.55 -3.37 27.46
CA THR A 233 16.98 -3.36 28.81
C THR A 233 16.61 -4.77 29.31
N GLY A 234 16.32 -5.71 28.40
CA GLY A 234 16.00 -7.12 28.73
C GLY A 234 17.19 -7.98 29.18
N THR A 235 18.43 -7.60 28.88
CA THR A 235 19.63 -8.41 29.17
C THR A 235 20.18 -8.26 30.60
N ARG A 236 19.49 -7.51 31.49
CA ARG A 236 20.02 -7.16 32.83
C ARG A 236 19.44 -7.93 34.03
N ARG A 237 18.86 -9.13 33.85
CA ARG A 237 18.55 -10.05 34.96
C ARG A 237 18.73 -11.53 34.59
N ARG A 238 19.98 -11.97 34.48
CA ARG A 238 20.37 -13.33 34.90
C ARG A 238 21.88 -13.40 35.12
N ARG A 239 22.29 -13.29 36.38
CA ARG A 239 23.52 -13.92 36.89
C ARG A 239 23.42 -14.01 38.42
N ILE A 240 23.15 -15.25 38.84
CA ILE A 240 23.52 -15.97 40.08
C ILE A 240 23.19 -15.29 41.41
#